data_AF-A0A430FHJ0-F1
#
_entry.id   AF-A0A430FHJ0-F1
#
_cell.length_a   1.000
_cell.length_b   1.000
_cell.length_c   1.000
_cell.angle_alpha   90.00
_cell.angle_beta   90.00
_cell.angle_gamma   90.00
#
_symmetry.space_group_name_H-M   'P 1'
#
loop_
_entity.id
_entity.type
_entity.pdbx_description
1 polymer ?
#
loop_
_entity_poly.entity_id
_entity_poly.type
_entity_poly.pdbx_seq_one_letter_code
_entity_poly.pdbx_strand_id
1 'polypeptide(L)'
;MTQTTDERCNPDEGAAAIAALAGDTAVRDAAHAGARLIALWPLTDAKQLDNDAKYAENLQVRTTRMIARVTTGLDVTMPDAEFVYEGADEIPGRPQEVVDALLAANDAYDTMADYGDALAGGDMDGGAADAGADGADDVAADGTDGAAHDVTADGTDAIVAAGYDALCDAADAMAAGWTDAVADAVHAALAAAVPAAFAVAADGVAGDADDASDDASDDSDGAETEDSEETAETATPAALARRFAAALDVCDALLTAVERAAGDDAEAIAAAGLPVLLFVNELRETLGVPRICLNEDDYRALLAARAAAQADAGDADGSDAAPAAAATLAATARVIAPLAAAEWARHYEDVMWDPEEAKKRAKEEDERKNKEALAAKFAHVKDDPTKPAVEL
;
A
#
# COMPACT_ATOMS: atom_id res chain seq x y z
N MET A 1 0.52 16.19 37.79
CA MET A 1 1.13 15.75 36.53
C MET A 1 1.32 14.25 36.64
N THR A 2 0.22 13.52 36.47
CA THR A 2 0.23 12.08 36.28
C THR A 2 0.71 11.86 34.85
N GLN A 3 1.88 11.25 34.68
CA GLN A 3 2.28 10.66 33.41
C GLN A 3 1.25 9.59 33.08
N THR A 4 0.38 9.86 32.12
CA THR A 4 -0.35 8.82 31.41
C THR A 4 0.69 8.16 30.52
N THR A 5 1.30 7.08 30.99
CA THR A 5 2.04 6.17 30.11
C THR A 5 1.02 5.63 29.11
N ASP A 6 1.13 6.04 27.85
CA ASP A 6 0.38 5.45 26.74
C ASP A 6 0.69 3.95 26.74
N GLU A 7 -0.30 3.12 27.06
CA GLU A 7 -0.14 1.67 27.29
C GLU A 7 0.33 0.93 26.03
N ARG A 8 0.25 1.56 24.84
CA ARG A 8 0.85 1.03 23.60
C ARG A 8 2.39 1.07 23.55
N CYS A 9 3.05 1.62 24.56
CA CYS A 9 4.51 1.60 24.66
C CYS A 9 5.08 0.22 25.08
N ASN A 10 4.24 -0.80 25.28
CA ASN A 10 4.68 -2.17 25.54
C ASN A 10 4.87 -2.95 24.22
N PRO A 11 6.10 -3.24 23.78
CA PRO A 11 6.36 -3.91 22.51
C PRO A 11 5.71 -5.31 22.42
N ASP A 12 5.54 -6.00 23.54
CA ASP A 12 4.91 -7.32 23.61
C ASP A 12 3.41 -7.27 23.26
N GLU A 13 2.72 -6.17 23.57
CA GLU A 13 1.30 -5.98 23.27
C GLU A 13 1.07 -5.65 21.79
N GLY A 14 1.96 -4.85 21.19
CA GLY A 14 1.95 -4.57 19.76
C GLY A 14 2.16 -5.84 18.93
N ALA A 15 3.16 -6.65 19.28
CA ALA A 15 3.40 -7.94 18.62
C ALA A 15 2.19 -8.88 18.70
N ALA A 16 1.53 -8.95 19.87
CA ALA A 16 0.31 -9.75 20.04
C ALA A 16 -0.88 -9.25 19.20
N ALA A 17 -1.05 -7.92 19.10
CA ALA A 17 -2.08 -7.32 18.26
C ALA A 17 -1.86 -7.62 16.77
N ILE A 18 -0.62 -7.48 16.29
CA ILE A 18 -0.24 -7.81 14.91
C ILE A 18 -0.48 -9.29 14.63
N ALA A 19 -0.08 -10.19 15.54
CA ALA A 19 -0.31 -11.63 15.39
C ALA A 19 -1.81 -11.99 15.33
N ALA A 20 -2.64 -11.38 16.19
CA ALA A 20 -4.08 -11.56 16.16
C ALA A 20 -4.69 -11.06 14.85
N LEU A 21 -4.22 -9.90 14.36
CA LEU A 21 -4.70 -9.31 13.12
C LEU A 21 -4.27 -10.10 11.88
N ALA A 22 -3.05 -10.65 11.85
CA ALA A 22 -2.60 -11.56 10.80
C ALA A 22 -3.47 -12.83 10.71
N GLY A 23 -4.10 -13.21 11.83
CA GLY A 23 -5.10 -14.28 11.89
C GLY A 23 -6.49 -13.89 11.38
N ASP A 24 -6.78 -12.62 11.07
CA ASP A 24 -8.07 -12.20 10.54
C ASP A 24 -8.32 -12.76 9.12
N THR A 25 -9.57 -13.08 8.79
CA THR A 25 -9.90 -13.66 7.49
C THR A 25 -9.69 -12.68 6.34
N ALA A 26 -10.07 -11.41 6.49
CA ALA A 26 -9.91 -10.42 5.43
C ALA A 26 -8.43 -10.12 5.16
N VAL A 27 -7.61 -10.07 6.23
CA VAL A 27 -6.16 -9.90 6.13
C VAL A 27 -5.51 -11.08 5.41
N ARG A 28 -5.92 -12.32 5.74
CA ARG A 28 -5.44 -13.54 5.06
C ARG A 28 -5.88 -13.60 3.60
N ASP A 29 -7.12 -13.23 3.29
CA ASP A 29 -7.62 -13.19 1.91
C ASP A 29 -6.85 -12.17 1.06
N ALA A 30 -6.56 -11.00 1.63
CA ALA A 30 -5.68 -10.01 1.00
C ALA A 30 -4.29 -10.61 0.79
N ALA A 31 -3.67 -11.20 1.81
CA ALA A 31 -2.35 -11.79 1.70
C ALA A 31 -2.28 -12.92 0.65
N HIS A 32 -3.35 -13.67 0.43
CA HIS A 32 -3.42 -14.61 -0.70
C HIS A 32 -3.39 -13.92 -2.06
N ALA A 33 -4.10 -12.80 -2.23
CA ALA A 33 -4.04 -12.00 -3.46
C ALA A 33 -2.65 -11.38 -3.66
N GLY A 34 -2.06 -10.83 -2.60
CA GLY A 34 -0.72 -10.23 -2.63
C GLY A 34 0.37 -11.26 -2.91
N ALA A 35 0.32 -12.44 -2.31
CA ALA A 35 1.29 -13.50 -2.56
C ALA A 35 1.23 -13.99 -4.02
N ARG A 36 0.02 -14.04 -4.61
CA ARG A 36 -0.13 -14.35 -6.05
C ARG A 36 0.48 -13.28 -6.95
N LEU A 37 0.39 -12.02 -6.55
CA LEU A 37 1.02 -10.90 -7.24
C LEU A 37 2.54 -11.02 -7.13
N ILE A 38 3.10 -11.07 -5.93
CA ILE A 38 4.54 -11.19 -5.67
C ILE A 38 5.16 -12.37 -6.41
N ALA A 39 4.45 -13.50 -6.50
CA ALA A 39 4.92 -14.69 -7.24
C ALA A 39 5.13 -14.48 -8.75
N LEU A 40 4.76 -13.32 -9.32
CA LEU A 40 5.12 -12.96 -10.68
C LEU A 40 6.60 -12.58 -10.82
N TRP A 41 7.25 -12.11 -9.74
CA TRP A 41 8.62 -11.65 -9.78
C TRP A 41 9.65 -12.79 -9.62
N PRO A 42 10.84 -12.66 -10.24
CA PRO A 42 11.27 -11.56 -11.11
C PRO A 42 10.57 -11.58 -12.48
N LEU A 43 10.03 -10.43 -12.89
CA LEU A 43 9.43 -10.28 -14.21
C LEU A 43 10.51 -10.34 -15.29
N THR A 44 10.34 -11.23 -16.27
CA THR A 44 11.32 -11.41 -17.37
C THR A 44 10.74 -11.13 -18.75
N ASP A 45 9.41 -11.11 -18.88
CA ASP A 45 8.73 -10.75 -20.12
C ASP A 45 8.65 -9.22 -20.25
N ALA A 46 9.12 -8.70 -21.39
CA ALA A 46 9.18 -7.26 -21.63
C ALA A 46 7.81 -6.57 -21.60
N LYS A 47 6.73 -7.28 -21.94
CA LYS A 47 5.37 -6.73 -21.90
C LYS A 47 4.86 -6.71 -20.46
N GLN A 48 5.14 -7.75 -19.66
CA GLN A 48 4.83 -7.70 -18.22
C GLN A 48 5.55 -6.55 -17.51
N LEU A 49 6.83 -6.31 -17.84
CA LEU A 49 7.59 -5.17 -17.33
C LEU A 49 6.97 -3.82 -17.72
N ASP A 50 6.57 -3.66 -18.99
CA ASP A 50 5.90 -2.44 -19.47
C ASP A 50 4.52 -2.24 -18.83
N ASN A 51 3.77 -3.32 -18.61
CA ASN A 51 2.48 -3.27 -17.92
C ASN A 51 2.65 -2.88 -16.44
N ASP A 52 3.67 -3.42 -15.77
CA ASP A 52 3.97 -3.10 -14.38
C ASP A 52 4.38 -1.63 -14.20
N ALA A 53 5.26 -1.12 -15.07
CA ALA A 53 5.63 0.30 -15.08
C ALA A 53 4.39 1.21 -15.24
N LYS A 54 3.48 0.89 -16.16
CA LYS A 54 2.21 1.61 -16.32
C LYS A 54 1.31 1.53 -15.11
N TYR A 55 1.29 0.38 -14.43
CA TYR A 55 0.52 0.25 -13.19
C TYR A 55 1.09 1.17 -12.11
N ALA A 56 2.41 1.24 -11.95
CA ALA A 56 3.07 2.13 -10.99
C ALA A 56 2.75 3.62 -11.27
N GLU A 57 2.85 4.06 -12.52
CA GLU A 57 2.46 5.42 -12.93
C GLU A 57 0.98 5.71 -12.60
N ASN A 58 0.08 4.78 -12.93
CA ASN A 58 -1.35 4.91 -12.63
C ASN A 58 -1.64 4.93 -11.11
N LEU A 59 -0.90 4.15 -10.32
CA LEU A 59 -1.01 4.16 -8.87
C LEU A 59 -0.68 5.53 -8.29
N GLN A 60 0.40 6.16 -8.75
CA GLN A 60 0.77 7.53 -8.35
C GLN A 60 -0.34 8.52 -8.73
N VAL A 61 -0.76 8.53 -10.00
CA VAL A 61 -1.81 9.45 -10.50
C VAL A 61 -3.13 9.31 -9.71
N ARG A 62 -3.56 8.08 -9.40
CA ARG A 62 -4.77 7.86 -8.60
C ARG A 62 -4.62 8.35 -7.17
N THR A 63 -3.44 8.18 -6.59
CA THR A 63 -3.13 8.59 -5.21
C THR A 63 -3.09 10.11 -5.10
N THR A 64 -2.37 10.79 -5.99
CA THR A 64 -2.26 12.26 -5.96
C THR A 64 -3.57 12.94 -6.35
N ARG A 65 -4.36 12.32 -7.23
CA ARG A 65 -5.75 12.72 -7.47
C ARG A 65 -6.62 12.62 -6.20
N MET A 66 -6.52 11.54 -5.44
CA MET A 66 -7.30 11.39 -4.20
C MET A 66 -6.90 12.48 -3.19
N ILE A 67 -5.61 12.72 -3.01
CA ILE A 67 -5.08 13.80 -2.16
C ILE A 67 -5.67 15.14 -2.56
N ALA A 68 -5.56 15.52 -3.85
CA ALA A 68 -6.07 16.80 -4.34
C ALA A 68 -7.58 16.96 -4.15
N ARG A 69 -8.37 15.88 -4.27
CA ARG A 69 -9.81 15.91 -3.98
C ARG A 69 -10.10 16.17 -2.51
N VAL A 70 -9.37 15.51 -1.61
CA VAL A 70 -9.56 15.67 -0.17
C VAL A 70 -9.15 17.07 0.29
N THR A 71 -8.01 17.58 -0.17
CA THR A 71 -7.49 18.90 0.27
C THR A 71 -8.33 20.06 -0.25
N THR A 72 -8.85 19.96 -1.48
CA THR A 72 -9.61 21.06 -2.10
C THR A 72 -11.13 20.94 -1.92
N GLY A 73 -11.64 19.71 -1.73
CA GLY A 73 -13.08 19.42 -1.81
C GLY A 73 -13.68 19.65 -3.21
N LEU A 74 -12.84 19.82 -4.24
CA LEU A 74 -13.26 20.07 -5.61
C LEU A 74 -13.31 18.78 -6.43
N ASP A 75 -14.07 18.81 -7.52
CA ASP A 75 -14.02 17.76 -8.52
C ASP A 75 -12.68 17.81 -9.26
N VAL A 76 -11.86 16.79 -9.06
CA VAL A 76 -10.60 16.55 -9.80
C VAL A 76 -10.80 15.31 -10.64
N THR A 77 -10.64 15.40 -11.95
CA THR A 77 -10.85 14.28 -12.88
C THR A 77 -9.55 13.49 -13.11
N MET A 78 -9.64 12.27 -13.64
CA MET A 78 -8.43 11.52 -13.98
C MET A 78 -7.57 12.25 -15.02
N PRO A 79 -8.13 12.82 -16.11
CA PRO A 79 -7.34 13.59 -17.06
C PRO A 79 -6.65 14.82 -16.47
N ASP A 80 -7.23 15.45 -15.43
CA ASP A 80 -6.54 16.56 -14.76
C ASP A 80 -5.25 16.07 -14.09
N ALA A 81 -5.35 14.97 -13.34
CA ALA A 81 -4.22 14.38 -12.62
C ALA A 81 -3.14 13.83 -13.56
N GLU A 82 -3.54 13.12 -14.63
CA GLU A 82 -2.63 12.64 -15.68
C GLU A 82 -1.87 13.80 -16.33
N PHE A 83 -2.56 14.88 -16.66
CA PHE A 83 -1.94 16.01 -17.35
C PHE A 83 -0.96 16.78 -16.45
N VAL A 84 -1.26 16.93 -15.16
CA VAL A 84 -0.31 17.50 -14.18
C VAL A 84 0.89 16.57 -13.96
N TYR A 85 0.66 15.26 -13.88
CA TYR A 85 1.74 14.26 -13.79
C TYR A 85 2.68 14.32 -15.00
N GLU A 86 2.16 14.58 -16.21
CA GLU A 86 2.96 14.82 -17.42
C GLU A 86 3.70 16.18 -17.43
N GLY A 87 3.56 16.98 -16.37
CA GLY A 87 4.30 18.23 -16.15
C GLY A 87 3.52 19.51 -16.46
N ALA A 88 2.19 19.45 -16.52
CA ALA A 88 1.38 20.66 -16.70
C ALA A 88 1.27 21.48 -15.40
N ASP A 89 1.52 22.79 -15.52
CA ASP A 89 1.37 23.79 -14.45
C ASP A 89 0.08 24.61 -14.57
N GLU A 90 -0.63 24.50 -15.70
CA GLU A 90 -1.94 25.12 -15.95
C GLU A 90 -2.82 24.22 -16.83
N ILE A 91 -4.11 24.11 -16.51
CA ILE A 91 -5.10 23.41 -17.34
C ILE A 91 -6.22 24.37 -17.76
N PRO A 92 -6.36 24.66 -19.07
CA PRO A 92 -7.40 25.56 -19.56
C PRO A 92 -8.80 25.14 -19.12
N GLY A 93 -9.49 26.03 -18.39
CA GLY A 93 -10.88 25.82 -17.94
C GLY A 93 -11.01 25.05 -16.62
N ARG A 94 -9.90 24.72 -15.95
CA ARG A 94 -9.89 24.15 -14.60
C ARG A 94 -9.50 25.20 -13.57
N PRO A 95 -10.00 25.12 -12.32
CA PRO A 95 -9.53 25.98 -11.25
C PRO A 95 -8.04 25.76 -10.98
N GLN A 96 -7.26 26.83 -10.86
CA GLN A 96 -5.82 26.71 -10.57
C GLN A 96 -5.56 26.00 -9.25
N GLU A 97 -6.43 26.18 -8.25
CA GLU A 97 -6.35 25.47 -6.96
C GLU A 97 -6.36 23.94 -7.11
N VAL A 98 -7.02 23.39 -8.13
CA VAL A 98 -6.97 21.94 -8.43
C VAL A 98 -5.59 21.54 -8.95
N VAL A 99 -5.00 22.36 -9.83
CA VAL A 99 -3.68 22.10 -10.43
C VAL A 99 -2.60 22.24 -9.36
N ASP A 100 -2.66 23.28 -8.55
CA ASP A 100 -1.73 23.52 -7.44
C ASP A 100 -1.79 22.38 -6.41
N ALA A 101 -2.99 21.89 -6.08
CA ALA A 101 -3.15 20.75 -5.17
C ALA A 101 -2.62 19.43 -5.76
N LEU A 102 -2.72 19.23 -7.08
CA LEU A 102 -2.14 18.06 -7.75
C LEU A 102 -0.60 18.14 -7.78
N LEU A 103 -0.02 19.32 -8.04
CA LEU A 103 1.42 19.55 -7.98
C LEU A 103 1.94 19.29 -6.56
N ALA A 104 1.30 19.88 -5.55
CA ALA A 104 1.61 19.64 -4.15
C ALA A 104 1.51 18.15 -3.75
N ALA A 105 0.50 17.44 -4.27
CA ALA A 105 0.35 16.02 -4.04
C ALA A 105 1.45 15.18 -4.71
N ASN A 106 1.91 15.57 -5.91
CA ASN A 106 3.06 14.94 -6.56
C ASN A 106 4.36 15.22 -5.79
N ASP A 107 4.61 16.45 -5.36
CA ASP A 107 5.79 16.81 -4.56
C ASP A 107 5.85 16.00 -3.25
N ALA A 108 4.70 15.82 -2.59
CA ALA A 108 4.60 14.98 -1.39
C ALA A 108 4.80 13.48 -1.69
N TYR A 109 4.32 13.00 -2.84
CA TYR A 109 4.55 11.63 -3.28
C TYR A 109 6.03 11.38 -3.56
N ASP A 110 6.70 12.28 -4.26
CA ASP A 110 8.12 12.20 -4.60
C ASP A 110 8.99 12.25 -3.34
N THR A 111 8.65 13.13 -2.38
CA THR A 111 9.29 13.16 -1.05
C THR A 111 9.25 11.81 -0.34
N MET A 112 8.11 11.12 -0.42
CA MET A 112 7.93 9.80 0.18
C MET A 112 8.66 8.72 -0.61
N ALA A 113 8.68 8.79 -1.94
CA ALA A 113 9.47 7.89 -2.77
C ALA A 113 10.97 7.99 -2.46
N ASP A 114 11.50 9.21 -2.30
CA ASP A 114 12.89 9.45 -1.89
C ASP A 114 13.20 8.83 -0.51
N TYR A 115 12.25 8.91 0.43
CA TYR A 115 12.35 8.20 1.72
C TYR A 115 12.38 6.67 1.54
N GLY A 116 11.51 6.12 0.69
CA GLY A 116 11.50 4.70 0.36
C GLY A 116 12.82 4.22 -0.27
N ASP A 117 13.40 5.01 -1.16
CA ASP A 117 14.70 4.72 -1.78
C ASP A 117 15.84 4.76 -0.76
N ALA A 118 15.84 5.74 0.16
CA ALA A 118 16.82 5.82 1.24
C ALA A 118 16.72 4.62 2.19
N LEU A 119 15.50 4.18 2.51
CA LEU A 119 15.26 2.96 3.30
C LEU A 119 15.81 1.71 2.62
N ALA A 120 15.57 1.56 1.32
CA ALA A 120 16.01 0.40 0.55
C ALA A 120 17.53 0.39 0.31
N GLY A 121 18.14 1.56 0.13
CA GLY A 121 19.58 1.71 -0.11
C GLY A 121 20.46 1.59 1.14
N GLY A 122 19.87 1.64 2.34
CA GLY A 122 20.63 1.68 3.59
C GLY A 122 21.36 3.03 3.81
N ASP A 123 21.07 4.03 2.99
CA ASP A 123 21.65 5.38 3.00
C ASP A 123 20.99 6.27 4.07
N MET A 124 20.65 5.69 5.21
CA MET A 124 20.04 6.38 6.34
C MET A 124 21.15 6.80 7.33
N ASP A 125 22.20 7.44 6.81
CA ASP A 125 23.19 8.12 7.65
C ASP A 125 22.59 9.48 8.07
N GLY A 126 22.34 9.63 9.36
CA GLY A 126 21.49 10.68 9.92
C GLY A 126 21.80 12.08 9.39
N GLY A 127 20.75 12.79 8.97
CA GLY A 127 20.81 14.16 8.49
C GLY A 127 21.56 15.09 9.44
N ALA A 128 22.80 15.40 9.09
CA ALA A 128 23.47 16.64 9.46
C ALA A 128 23.63 17.48 8.18
N ALA A 129 22.65 18.35 7.92
CA ALA A 129 22.78 19.33 6.86
C ALA A 129 23.96 20.30 7.13
N ASP A 130 24.89 20.32 6.17
CA ASP A 130 25.84 21.36 5.78
C ASP A 130 26.64 22.15 6.85
N ALA A 131 27.93 21.81 6.94
CA ALA A 131 28.97 22.83 7.08
C ALA A 131 30.25 22.35 6.38
N GLY A 132 30.41 22.80 5.13
CA GLY A 132 31.57 22.65 4.24
C GLY A 132 32.88 22.05 4.78
N ALA A 133 33.36 21.01 4.11
CA ALA A 133 34.77 20.66 4.06
C ALA A 133 35.11 20.00 2.72
N ASP A 134 36.05 20.59 2.00
CA ASP A 134 36.79 19.96 0.90
C ASP A 134 37.37 18.61 1.35
N GLY A 135 37.21 17.57 0.54
CA GLY A 135 37.93 16.32 0.72
C GLY A 135 37.35 15.17 -0.06
N ALA A 136 37.91 14.91 -1.25
CA ALA A 136 37.68 13.69 -2.00
C ALA A 136 38.14 12.45 -1.20
N ASP A 137 37.39 11.36 -1.27
CA ASP A 137 37.95 10.04 -1.55
C ASP A 137 36.88 9.09 -2.10
N ASP A 138 37.25 8.39 -3.17
CA ASP A 138 36.50 7.36 -3.87
C ASP A 138 36.25 6.15 -2.96
N VAL A 139 34.99 5.75 -2.77
CA VAL A 139 34.65 4.36 -2.42
C VAL A 139 33.59 3.88 -3.40
N ALA A 140 33.97 2.88 -4.19
CA ALA A 140 33.13 2.22 -5.16
C ALA A 140 32.00 1.46 -4.44
N ALA A 141 30.75 1.75 -4.83
CA ALA A 141 29.60 0.93 -4.51
C ALA A 141 29.71 -0.41 -5.26
N ASP A 142 29.86 -1.49 -4.52
CA ASP A 142 29.65 -2.86 -5.01
C ASP A 142 28.16 -3.16 -4.81
N GLY A 143 27.46 -3.34 -5.93
CA GLY A 143 26.04 -3.70 -5.93
C GLY A 143 25.87 -5.19 -5.67
N THR A 144 24.63 -5.55 -5.31
CA THR A 144 24.08 -6.90 -5.06
C THR A 144 24.30 -7.43 -3.63
N ASP A 145 23.31 -7.25 -2.76
CA ASP A 145 22.46 -8.37 -2.31
C ASP A 145 21.21 -7.83 -1.57
N GLY A 146 20.03 -8.35 -1.90
CA GLY A 146 18.74 -7.97 -1.29
C GLY A 146 18.46 -8.73 0.00
N ALA A 147 19.48 -8.92 0.85
CA ALA A 147 19.35 -9.63 2.11
C ALA A 147 18.74 -8.71 3.17
N ALA A 148 17.70 -9.19 3.86
CA ALA A 148 17.08 -8.50 4.98
C ALA A 148 18.14 -8.08 6.00
N HIS A 149 18.48 -6.79 5.99
CA HIS A 149 19.52 -6.26 6.86
C HIS A 149 19.03 -6.33 8.31
N ASP A 150 19.82 -6.93 9.20
CA ASP A 150 19.56 -6.97 10.64
C ASP A 150 19.43 -5.52 11.14
N VAL A 151 18.20 -5.07 11.36
CA VAL A 151 17.91 -3.70 11.79
C VAL A 151 18.33 -3.58 13.24
N THR A 152 19.52 -3.04 13.48
CA THR A 152 19.96 -2.71 14.84
C THR A 152 19.05 -1.66 15.46
N ALA A 153 19.01 -1.57 16.80
CA ALA A 153 18.24 -0.53 17.50
C ALA A 153 18.59 0.90 17.01
N ASP A 154 19.87 1.13 16.68
CA ASP A 154 20.38 2.39 16.11
C ASP A 154 19.84 2.64 14.69
N GLY A 155 19.71 1.58 13.87
CA GLY A 155 19.09 1.65 12.56
C GLY A 155 17.57 1.92 12.61
N THR A 156 16.88 1.40 13.63
CA THR A 156 15.44 1.67 13.81
C THR A 156 15.18 3.12 14.18
N ASP A 157 16.03 3.70 15.04
CA ASP A 157 15.92 5.12 15.41
C ASP A 157 16.15 6.04 14.20
N ALA A 158 17.09 5.69 13.31
CA ALA A 158 17.29 6.41 12.04
C ALA A 158 16.08 6.30 11.11
N ILE A 159 15.46 5.11 11.02
CA ILE A 159 14.20 4.88 10.27
C ILE A 159 13.07 5.77 10.77
N VAL A 160 12.91 5.86 12.09
CA VAL A 160 11.90 6.72 12.70
C VAL A 160 12.20 8.19 12.43
N ALA A 161 13.45 8.63 12.57
CA ALA A 161 13.83 10.03 12.34
C ALA A 161 13.57 10.46 10.89
N ALA A 162 14.09 9.71 9.91
CA ALA A 162 13.89 10.02 8.50
C ALA A 162 12.42 9.91 8.08
N GLY A 163 11.68 8.93 8.63
CA GLY A 163 10.26 8.79 8.37
C GLY A 163 9.44 9.96 8.92
N TYR A 164 9.84 10.49 10.09
CA TYR A 164 9.23 11.68 10.66
C TYR A 164 9.49 12.94 9.83
N ASP A 165 10.73 13.14 9.37
CA ASP A 165 11.08 14.27 8.51
C ASP A 165 10.29 14.22 7.19
N ALA A 166 10.26 13.06 6.52
CA ALA A 166 9.48 12.88 5.29
C ALA A 166 7.98 13.14 5.49
N LEU A 167 7.42 12.69 6.62
CA LEU A 167 6.03 12.96 7.01
C LEU A 167 5.75 14.45 7.18
N CYS A 168 6.67 15.21 7.80
CA CYS A 168 6.54 16.65 7.97
C CYS A 168 6.62 17.38 6.63
N ASP A 169 7.60 17.04 5.79
CA ASP A 169 7.79 17.64 4.47
C ASP A 169 6.58 17.38 3.56
N ALA A 170 6.06 16.15 3.55
CA ALA A 170 4.83 15.81 2.82
C ALA A 170 3.60 16.57 3.36
N ALA A 171 3.48 16.72 4.68
CA ALA A 171 2.41 17.50 5.30
C ALA A 171 2.46 18.98 4.91
N ASP A 172 3.66 19.56 4.88
CA ASP A 172 3.89 20.95 4.46
C ASP A 172 3.58 21.14 2.97
N ALA A 173 4.06 20.24 2.11
CA ALA A 173 3.80 20.27 0.67
C ALA A 173 2.29 20.28 0.36
N MET A 174 1.52 19.40 1.00
CA MET A 174 0.06 19.29 0.82
C MET A 174 -0.75 20.36 1.57
N ALA A 175 -0.10 21.21 2.37
CA ALA A 175 -0.75 22.09 3.33
C ALA A 175 -1.76 21.34 4.23
N ALA A 176 -1.37 20.17 4.74
CA ALA A 176 -2.20 19.25 5.51
C ALA A 176 -2.66 19.79 6.89
N GLY A 177 -2.27 21.01 7.24
CA GLY A 177 -2.73 21.69 8.46
C GLY A 177 -2.12 21.14 9.75
N TRP A 178 -0.95 20.51 9.67
CA TRP A 178 -0.26 20.00 10.86
C TRP A 178 0.10 21.13 11.81
N THR A 179 -0.24 20.93 13.08
CA THR A 179 0.19 21.78 14.19
C THR A 179 1.31 21.07 14.93
N ASP A 180 2.06 21.78 15.77
CA ASP A 180 3.07 21.18 16.66
C ASP A 180 2.48 19.98 17.44
N ALA A 181 1.21 20.06 17.85
CA ALA A 181 0.53 18.98 18.56
C ALA A 181 0.29 17.73 17.69
N VAL A 182 -0.02 17.91 16.41
CA VAL A 182 -0.18 16.79 15.46
C VAL A 182 1.20 16.19 15.16
N ALA A 183 2.21 17.03 14.90
CA ALA A 183 3.57 16.58 14.63
C ALA A 183 4.15 15.79 15.82
N ASP A 184 4.05 16.32 17.04
CA ASP A 184 4.49 15.64 18.26
C ASP A 184 3.77 14.29 18.47
N ALA A 185 2.46 14.24 18.23
CA ALA A 185 1.67 13.03 18.37
C ALA A 185 2.05 11.97 17.33
N VAL A 186 2.27 12.38 16.08
CA VAL A 186 2.72 11.51 14.99
C VAL A 186 4.12 10.97 15.27
N HIS A 187 5.06 11.82 15.70
CA HIS A 187 6.42 11.39 16.07
C HIS A 187 6.38 10.33 17.18
N ALA A 188 5.60 10.56 18.24
CA ALA A 188 5.45 9.61 19.33
C ALA A 188 4.86 8.28 18.86
N ALA A 189 3.85 8.32 17.98
CA ALA A 189 3.24 7.12 17.41
C ALA A 189 4.20 6.35 16.49
N LEU A 190 5.01 7.07 15.70
CA LEU A 190 6.02 6.49 14.81
C LEU A 190 7.09 5.76 15.61
N ALA A 191 7.63 6.41 16.65
CA ALA A 191 8.64 5.83 17.54
C ALA A 191 8.14 4.58 18.30
N ALA A 192 6.83 4.45 18.51
CA ALA A 192 6.24 3.28 19.15
C ALA A 192 5.94 2.14 18.16
N ALA A 193 5.31 2.46 17.02
CA ALA A 193 4.74 1.45 16.13
C ALA A 193 5.74 0.88 15.12
N VAL A 194 6.65 1.71 14.59
CA VAL A 194 7.61 1.29 13.56
C VAL A 194 8.57 0.21 14.05
N PRO A 195 9.22 0.34 15.23
CA PRO A 195 10.09 -0.73 15.74
C PRO A 195 9.38 -2.07 15.88
N ALA A 196 8.13 -2.07 16.37
CA ALA A 196 7.33 -3.29 16.52
C ALA A 196 7.01 -3.93 15.17
N ALA A 197 6.69 -3.13 14.15
CA ALA A 197 6.44 -3.63 12.80
C ALA A 197 7.66 -4.31 12.18
N PHE A 198 8.86 -3.71 12.31
CA PHE A 198 10.11 -4.29 11.83
C PHE A 198 10.51 -5.55 12.60
N ALA A 199 10.33 -5.57 13.93
CA ALA A 199 10.58 -6.76 14.73
C ALA A 199 9.72 -7.95 14.30
N VAL A 200 8.41 -7.75 14.09
CA VAL A 200 7.51 -8.82 13.62
C VAL A 200 7.86 -9.28 12.20
N ALA A 201 8.28 -8.36 11.33
CA ALA A 201 8.72 -8.70 9.98
C ALA A 201 9.99 -9.56 9.97
N ALA A 202 10.92 -9.29 10.89
CA ALA A 202 12.15 -10.07 11.07
C ALA A 202 11.88 -11.46 11.68
N ASP A 203 11.07 -11.56 12.74
CA ASP A 203 10.73 -12.84 13.40
C ASP A 203 10.00 -13.81 12.46
N GLY A 204 9.23 -13.28 11.49
CA GLY A 204 8.53 -14.06 10.48
C GLY A 204 9.43 -14.82 9.51
N VAL A 205 10.74 -14.52 9.48
CA VAL A 205 11.77 -15.20 8.67
C VAL A 205 12.41 -16.36 9.45
N ALA A 206 12.37 -16.34 10.79
CA ALA A 206 13.05 -17.35 11.62
C ALA A 206 12.14 -18.49 12.12
N GLY A 207 10.82 -18.35 12.02
CA GLY A 207 9.86 -19.11 12.83
C GLY A 207 9.15 -20.33 12.22
N ASP A 208 9.38 -20.72 10.94
CA ASP A 208 8.66 -21.85 10.31
C ASP A 208 9.50 -23.14 10.16
N ALA A 209 10.78 -23.11 10.60
CA ALA A 209 11.68 -24.26 10.51
C ALA A 209 11.32 -25.46 11.42
N ASP A 210 10.35 -25.32 12.33
CA ASP A 210 10.06 -26.31 13.38
C ASP A 210 8.82 -27.20 13.14
N ASP A 211 8.04 -27.03 12.06
CA ASP A 211 6.84 -27.89 11.78
C ASP A 211 6.98 -28.80 10.54
N ALA A 212 8.16 -28.89 9.93
CA ALA A 212 8.44 -29.85 8.86
C ALA A 212 8.94 -31.20 9.42
N SER A 213 7.99 -32.03 9.82
CA SER A 213 8.01 -33.50 9.86
C SER A 213 9.34 -34.22 10.17
N ASP A 214 9.33 -34.84 11.35
CA ASP A 214 10.13 -36.00 11.74
C ASP A 214 9.81 -37.20 10.80
N ASP A 215 10.53 -37.34 9.68
CA ASP A 215 10.71 -38.64 9.01
C ASP A 215 12.08 -38.72 8.32
N ALA A 216 12.96 -39.50 8.93
CA ALA A 216 14.28 -39.79 8.43
C ALA A 216 14.26 -41.03 7.54
N SER A 217 14.66 -40.90 6.27
CA SER A 217 15.60 -41.84 5.64
C SER A 217 16.08 -41.41 4.24
N ASP A 218 17.39 -41.20 4.17
CA ASP A 218 18.34 -41.83 3.24
C ASP A 218 18.42 -41.37 1.76
N ASP A 219 19.58 -40.73 1.48
CA ASP A 219 20.43 -40.85 0.29
C ASP A 219 19.94 -40.30 -1.07
N SER A 220 20.50 -39.15 -1.50
CA SER A 220 21.15 -38.95 -2.82
C SER A 220 21.28 -37.47 -3.19
N ASP A 221 22.53 -36.99 -3.25
CA ASP A 221 23.15 -36.12 -4.28
C ASP A 221 22.25 -35.13 -5.06
N GLY A 222 22.46 -33.81 -4.89
CA GLY A 222 21.86 -32.81 -5.76
C GLY A 222 22.00 -31.34 -5.33
N ALA A 223 22.95 -30.65 -5.96
CA ALA A 223 23.01 -29.20 -6.26
C ALA A 223 22.47 -28.15 -5.26
N GLU A 224 23.42 -27.36 -4.75
CA GLU A 224 23.26 -26.02 -4.16
C GLU A 224 22.12 -25.22 -4.85
N THR A 225 21.04 -25.00 -4.11
CA THR A 225 19.94 -24.06 -4.44
C THR A 225 19.55 -23.30 -3.17
N GLU A 226 20.52 -22.72 -2.46
CA GLU A 226 20.26 -21.95 -1.23
C GLU A 226 19.46 -20.65 -1.51
N ASP A 227 19.55 -20.10 -2.72
CA ASP A 227 18.85 -18.86 -3.13
C ASP A 227 17.34 -19.04 -3.44
N SER A 228 16.91 -20.29 -3.69
CA SER A 228 15.53 -20.56 -4.12
C SER A 228 14.58 -20.92 -2.97
N GLU A 229 15.10 -21.27 -1.79
CA GLU A 229 14.29 -21.60 -0.61
C GLU A 229 14.01 -20.34 0.25
N GLU A 230 14.98 -19.43 0.41
CA GLU A 230 14.83 -18.17 1.16
C GLU A 230 13.79 -17.21 0.49
N THR A 231 13.74 -17.21 -0.84
CA THR A 231 12.75 -16.46 -1.63
C THR A 231 11.35 -17.09 -1.62
N ALA A 232 11.24 -18.41 -1.38
CA ALA A 232 9.95 -19.11 -1.31
C ALA A 232 9.27 -18.92 0.05
N GLU A 233 10.04 -18.85 1.14
CA GLU A 233 9.54 -18.71 2.51
C GLU A 233 9.03 -17.29 2.80
N THR A 234 9.70 -16.28 2.23
CA THR A 234 9.33 -14.86 2.31
C THR A 234 8.06 -14.51 1.52
N ALA A 235 7.64 -15.34 0.56
CA ALA A 235 6.45 -15.13 -0.28
C ALA A 235 5.21 -15.89 0.21
N THR A 236 5.28 -16.63 1.33
CA THR A 236 4.12 -17.38 1.81
C THR A 236 2.96 -16.43 2.17
N PRO A 237 1.70 -16.81 1.90
CA PRO A 237 0.55 -16.00 2.31
C PRO A 237 0.51 -15.71 3.82
N ALA A 238 1.04 -16.62 4.64
CA ALA A 238 1.12 -16.43 6.09
C ALA A 238 2.17 -15.38 6.49
N ALA A 239 3.37 -15.42 5.90
CA ALA A 239 4.39 -14.39 6.10
C ALA A 239 3.89 -13.02 5.61
N LEU A 240 3.27 -12.98 4.43
CA LEU A 240 2.70 -11.74 3.90
C LEU A 240 1.56 -11.20 4.77
N ALA A 241 0.71 -12.06 5.35
CA ALA A 241 -0.34 -11.63 6.28
C ALA A 241 0.23 -10.97 7.53
N ARG A 242 1.35 -11.48 8.07
CA ARG A 242 2.05 -10.86 9.21
C ARG A 242 2.59 -9.47 8.87
N ARG A 243 3.30 -9.34 7.75
CA ARG A 243 3.84 -8.05 7.29
C ARG A 243 2.74 -7.05 6.94
N PHE A 244 1.64 -7.52 6.32
CA PHE A 244 0.48 -6.69 6.03
C PHE A 244 -0.21 -6.20 7.31
N ALA A 245 -0.36 -7.07 8.32
CA ALA A 245 -0.89 -6.71 9.63
C ALA A 245 0.01 -5.69 10.36
N ALA A 246 1.34 -5.84 10.28
CA ALA A 246 2.29 -4.88 10.84
C ALA A 246 2.13 -3.48 10.21
N ALA A 247 2.01 -3.40 8.89
CA ALA A 247 1.76 -2.13 8.20
C ALA A 247 0.36 -1.54 8.52
N LEU A 248 -0.65 -2.37 8.78
CA LEU A 248 -1.97 -1.91 9.23
C LEU A 248 -1.93 -1.35 10.65
N ASP A 249 -1.13 -1.95 11.54
CA ASP A 249 -0.94 -1.47 12.91
C ASP A 249 -0.28 -0.08 12.93
N VAL A 250 0.79 0.12 12.15
CA VAL A 250 1.43 1.44 12.00
C VAL A 250 0.45 2.47 11.42
N CYS A 251 -0.30 2.09 10.38
CA CYS A 251 -1.33 2.95 9.80
C CYS A 251 -2.39 3.36 10.84
N ASP A 252 -2.89 2.41 11.63
CA ASP A 252 -3.85 2.67 12.69
C ASP A 252 -3.29 3.61 13.77
N ALA A 253 -2.06 3.36 14.21
CA ALA A 253 -1.39 4.14 15.24
C ALA A 253 -1.22 5.61 14.81
N LEU A 254 -0.73 5.83 13.58
CA LEU A 254 -0.50 7.16 13.03
C LEU A 254 -1.82 7.91 12.78
N LEU A 255 -2.83 7.27 12.17
CA LEU A 255 -4.14 7.89 11.98
C LEU A 255 -4.79 8.23 13.33
N THR A 256 -4.65 7.37 14.33
CA THR A 256 -5.14 7.64 15.68
C THR A 256 -4.46 8.85 16.32
N ALA A 257 -3.15 9.02 16.09
CA ALA A 257 -2.41 10.18 16.57
C ALA A 257 -2.91 11.48 15.94
N VAL A 258 -3.10 11.47 14.61
CA VAL A 258 -3.67 12.60 13.87
C VAL A 258 -5.07 12.93 14.36
N GLU A 259 -5.97 11.96 14.44
CA GLU A 259 -7.37 12.14 14.86
C GLU A 259 -7.50 12.75 16.25
N ARG A 260 -6.61 12.39 17.19
CA ARG A 260 -6.63 12.94 18.55
C ARG A 260 -6.07 14.35 18.65
N ALA A 261 -5.14 14.71 17.77
CA ALA A 261 -4.41 15.97 17.83
C ALA A 261 -4.99 17.05 16.91
N ALA A 262 -5.62 16.68 15.79
CA ALA A 262 -6.16 17.61 14.78
C ALA A 262 -7.46 18.32 15.20
N GLY A 263 -8.07 17.91 16.32
CA GLY A 263 -9.33 18.47 16.82
C GLY A 263 -10.56 17.71 16.31
N ASP A 264 -11.71 18.37 16.25
CA ASP A 264 -13.01 17.73 15.93
C ASP A 264 -13.50 17.99 14.49
N ASP A 265 -12.75 18.77 13.69
CA ASP A 265 -13.16 19.11 12.32
C ASP A 265 -12.82 17.97 11.35
N ALA A 266 -13.85 17.36 10.77
CA ALA A 266 -13.69 16.16 9.93
C ALA A 266 -12.85 16.41 8.68
N GLU A 267 -12.92 17.60 8.07
CA GLU A 267 -12.09 17.92 6.90
C GLU A 267 -10.64 18.17 7.30
N ALA A 268 -10.39 18.85 8.42
CA ALA A 268 -9.04 19.03 8.94
C ALA A 268 -8.38 17.68 9.32
N ILE A 269 -9.12 16.77 9.95
CA ILE A 269 -8.66 15.41 10.24
C ILE A 269 -8.34 14.67 8.94
N ALA A 270 -9.24 14.77 7.94
CA ALA A 270 -9.05 14.09 6.66
C ALA A 270 -7.81 14.58 5.93
N ALA A 271 -7.59 15.90 5.86
CA ALA A 271 -6.39 16.48 5.26
C ALA A 271 -5.11 16.10 6.03
N ALA A 272 -5.15 16.20 7.36
CA ALA A 272 -4.00 15.88 8.22
C ALA A 272 -3.58 14.40 8.16
N GLY A 273 -4.49 13.49 7.79
CA GLY A 273 -4.18 12.06 7.64
C GLY A 273 -3.56 11.67 6.30
N LEU A 274 -3.56 12.54 5.28
CA LEU A 274 -3.04 12.21 3.95
C LEU A 274 -1.55 11.82 3.92
N PRO A 275 -0.62 12.51 4.63
CA PRO A 275 0.79 12.11 4.68
C PRO A 275 0.99 10.68 5.19
N VAL A 276 0.13 10.23 6.12
CA VAL A 276 0.18 8.87 6.68
C VAL A 276 -0.07 7.82 5.62
N LEU A 277 -0.95 8.07 4.65
CA LEU A 277 -1.24 7.12 3.58
C LEU A 277 -0.05 6.91 2.64
N LEU A 278 0.67 8.00 2.32
CA LEU A 278 1.89 7.93 1.51
C LEU A 278 2.99 7.18 2.27
N PHE A 279 3.25 7.58 3.52
CA PHE A 279 4.24 6.92 4.38
C PHE A 279 4.00 5.41 4.52
N VAL A 280 2.75 5.01 4.79
CA VAL A 280 2.41 3.59 4.96
C VAL A 280 2.58 2.81 3.65
N ASN A 281 2.43 3.43 2.48
CA ASN A 281 2.72 2.75 1.21
C ASN A 281 4.22 2.47 1.04
N GLU A 282 5.09 3.40 1.41
CA GLU A 282 6.54 3.16 1.38
C GLU A 282 6.94 2.11 2.42
N LEU A 283 6.39 2.19 3.63
CA LEU A 283 6.58 1.15 4.65
C LEU A 283 6.13 -0.23 4.15
N ARG A 284 5.01 -0.32 3.43
CA ARG A 284 4.56 -1.57 2.82
C ARG A 284 5.60 -2.11 1.85
N GLU A 285 6.13 -1.27 0.97
CA GLU A 285 7.19 -1.65 0.03
C GLU A 285 8.42 -2.21 0.78
N THR A 286 8.89 -1.50 1.81
CA THR A 286 10.02 -1.94 2.64
C THR A 286 9.75 -3.27 3.34
N LEU A 287 8.51 -3.52 3.73
CA LEU A 287 8.07 -4.78 4.34
C LEU A 287 7.72 -5.85 3.28
N GLY A 288 7.99 -5.65 1.98
CA GLY A 288 7.65 -6.61 0.93
C GLY A 288 6.14 -6.84 0.78
N VAL A 289 5.33 -5.84 1.11
CA VAL A 289 3.88 -5.80 0.94
C VAL A 289 3.56 -4.89 -0.23
N PRO A 290 2.77 -5.31 -1.24
CA PRO A 290 2.50 -4.44 -2.37
C PRO A 290 1.69 -3.20 -1.96
N ARG A 291 2.03 -2.05 -2.54
CA ARG A 291 1.36 -0.77 -2.29
C ARG A 291 -0.14 -0.83 -2.63
N ILE A 292 -0.90 0.05 -2.00
CA ILE A 292 -2.35 0.18 -2.25
C ILE A 292 -2.74 1.62 -2.54
N CYS A 293 -3.89 1.81 -3.17
CA CYS A 293 -4.46 3.14 -3.37
C CYS A 293 -5.92 3.15 -2.92
N LEU A 294 -6.26 4.13 -2.11
CA LEU A 294 -7.63 4.43 -1.72
C LEU A 294 -8.16 5.54 -2.61
N ASN A 295 -9.42 5.45 -3.04
CA ASN A 295 -10.10 6.63 -3.57
C ASN A 295 -10.65 7.49 -2.42
N GLU A 296 -11.16 8.69 -2.73
CA GLU A 296 -11.69 9.61 -1.70
C GLU A 296 -12.81 8.97 -0.87
N ASP A 297 -13.73 8.24 -1.49
CA ASP A 297 -14.87 7.64 -0.79
C ASP A 297 -14.40 6.53 0.16
N ASP A 298 -13.44 5.71 -0.27
CA ASP A 298 -12.83 4.67 0.56
C ASP A 298 -12.05 5.26 1.74
N TYR A 299 -11.30 6.34 1.52
CA TYR A 299 -10.58 7.03 2.57
C TYR A 299 -11.52 7.68 3.59
N ARG A 300 -12.58 8.35 3.13
CA ARG A 300 -13.60 8.91 4.03
C ARG A 300 -14.35 7.81 4.77
N ALA A 301 -14.61 6.65 4.13
CA ALA A 301 -15.21 5.50 4.79
C ALA A 301 -14.30 4.90 5.87
N LEU A 302 -12.98 4.87 5.64
CA LEU A 302 -11.99 4.48 6.66
C LEU A 302 -12.08 5.38 7.90
N LEU A 303 -12.01 6.70 7.71
CA LEU A 303 -12.09 7.66 8.82
C LEU A 303 -13.43 7.54 9.58
N ALA A 304 -14.55 7.39 8.86
CA ALA A 304 -15.85 7.21 9.47
C ALA A 304 -15.97 5.90 10.27
N ALA A 305 -15.43 4.80 9.76
CA ALA A 305 -15.43 3.51 10.45
C ALA A 305 -14.59 3.55 11.74
N ARG A 306 -13.43 4.23 11.69
CA ARG A 306 -12.55 4.44 12.84
C ARG A 306 -13.22 5.30 13.91
N ALA A 307 -13.82 6.42 13.52
CA ALA A 307 -14.56 7.30 14.43
C ALA A 307 -15.73 6.57 15.11
N ALA A 308 -16.46 5.72 14.38
CA ALA A 308 -17.52 4.89 14.95
C ALA A 308 -16.98 3.87 15.97
N ALA A 309 -15.87 3.19 15.65
CA ALA A 309 -15.23 2.25 16.57
C ALA A 309 -14.74 2.93 17.86
N GLN A 310 -14.19 4.14 17.74
CA GLN A 310 -13.77 4.95 18.88
C GLN A 310 -14.95 5.37 19.76
N ALA A 311 -16.09 5.75 19.15
CA ALA A 311 -17.30 6.10 19.87
C ALA A 311 -17.91 4.90 20.61
N ASP A 312 -17.95 3.72 19.97
CA ASP A 312 -18.48 2.50 20.58
C ASP A 312 -17.61 2.01 21.75
N ALA A 313 -16.29 2.24 21.69
CA ALA A 313 -15.36 1.89 22.77
C ALA A 313 -15.44 2.87 23.97
N GLY A 314 -15.79 4.14 23.72
CA GLY A 314 -15.85 5.21 24.73
C GLY A 314 -17.05 5.19 25.69
N ASP A 315 -18.00 4.26 25.51
CA ASP A 315 -19.12 4.03 26.45
C ASP A 315 -18.74 3.06 27.60
N ALA A 316 -17.52 2.50 27.58
CA ALA A 316 -16.95 1.79 28.72
C ALA A 316 -16.30 2.80 29.69
N ASP A 317 -16.67 2.73 30.97
CA ASP A 317 -16.17 3.57 32.08
C ASP A 317 -14.67 3.89 31.89
N GLY A 318 -14.31 5.19 31.85
CA GLY A 318 -13.13 5.72 31.15
C GLY A 318 -11.74 5.39 31.72
N SER A 319 -11.51 4.15 32.13
CA SER A 319 -10.23 3.60 32.57
C SER A 319 -9.54 2.71 31.52
N ASP A 320 -10.24 2.25 30.48
CA ASP A 320 -9.70 1.23 29.59
C ASP A 320 -9.42 1.85 28.20
N ALA A 321 -8.19 2.31 27.96
CA ALA A 321 -7.74 2.85 26.68
C ALA A 321 -7.40 1.74 25.65
N ALA A 322 -6.99 0.57 26.13
CA ALA A 322 -6.64 -0.59 25.29
C ALA A 322 -7.80 -1.14 24.42
N PRO A 323 -9.05 -1.26 24.90
CA PRO A 323 -10.19 -1.67 24.08
C PRO A 323 -10.46 -0.73 22.90
N ALA A 324 -10.23 0.57 23.07
CA ALA A 324 -10.44 1.56 22.02
C ALA A 324 -9.40 1.41 20.90
N ALA A 325 -8.12 1.21 21.24
CA ALA A 325 -7.06 0.96 20.26
C ALA A 325 -7.30 -0.34 19.46
N ALA A 326 -7.72 -1.42 20.15
CA ALA A 326 -8.05 -2.67 19.45
C ALA A 326 -9.27 -2.51 18.52
N ALA A 327 -10.25 -1.69 18.91
CA ALA A 327 -11.44 -1.43 18.10
C ALA A 327 -11.12 -0.62 16.83
N THR A 328 -10.28 0.43 16.94
CA THR A 328 -9.84 1.20 15.76
C THR A 328 -9.02 0.35 14.82
N LEU A 329 -8.09 -0.47 15.34
CA LEU A 329 -7.27 -1.37 14.52
C LEU A 329 -8.12 -2.36 13.74
N ALA A 330 -9.13 -2.96 14.40
CA ALA A 330 -10.08 -3.85 13.75
C ALA A 330 -10.92 -3.13 12.67
N ALA A 331 -11.30 -1.87 12.90
CA ALA A 331 -12.02 -1.07 11.90
C ALA A 331 -11.14 -0.72 10.70
N THR A 332 -9.89 -0.32 10.95
CA THR A 332 -8.87 -0.05 9.94
C THR A 332 -8.68 -1.26 9.03
N ALA A 333 -8.43 -2.43 9.61
CA ALA A 333 -8.25 -3.66 8.85
C ALA A 333 -9.50 -4.08 8.08
N ARG A 334 -10.69 -3.95 8.67
CA ARG A 334 -11.96 -4.29 8.01
C ARG A 334 -12.20 -3.47 6.75
N VAL A 335 -11.77 -2.21 6.72
CA VAL A 335 -11.89 -1.36 5.54
C VAL A 335 -10.76 -1.62 4.55
N ILE A 336 -9.51 -1.64 5.01
CA ILE A 336 -8.33 -1.67 4.13
C ILE A 336 -8.11 -3.06 3.53
N ALA A 337 -8.26 -4.14 4.29
CA ALA A 337 -7.94 -5.50 3.80
C ALA A 337 -8.70 -5.91 2.53
N PRO A 338 -10.03 -5.74 2.41
CA PRO A 338 -10.73 -6.07 1.16
C PRO A 338 -10.33 -5.15 -0.01
N LEU A 339 -9.98 -3.89 0.26
CA LEU A 339 -9.50 -2.96 -0.77
C LEU A 339 -8.11 -3.38 -1.27
N ALA A 340 -7.21 -3.78 -0.37
CA ALA A 340 -5.90 -4.31 -0.71
C ALA A 340 -6.03 -5.59 -1.55
N ALA A 341 -6.90 -6.52 -1.17
CA ALA A 341 -7.16 -7.74 -1.94
C ALA A 341 -7.61 -7.43 -3.38
N ALA A 342 -8.52 -6.46 -3.54
CA ALA A 342 -9.02 -6.03 -4.84
C ALA A 342 -7.94 -5.30 -5.66
N GLU A 343 -7.15 -4.45 -5.03
CA GLU A 343 -6.04 -3.72 -5.64
C GLU A 343 -4.98 -4.68 -6.18
N TRP A 344 -4.53 -5.62 -5.36
CA TRP A 344 -3.50 -6.59 -5.74
C TRP A 344 -3.98 -7.59 -6.79
N ALA A 345 -5.26 -7.97 -6.73
CA ALA A 345 -5.87 -8.76 -7.80
C ALA A 345 -5.89 -7.99 -9.13
N ARG A 346 -6.23 -6.69 -9.10
CA ARG A 346 -6.21 -5.85 -10.30
C ARG A 346 -4.79 -5.64 -10.83
N HIS A 347 -3.82 -5.37 -9.95
CA HIS A 347 -2.40 -5.26 -10.34
C HIS A 347 -1.92 -6.54 -11.04
N TYR A 348 -2.24 -7.71 -10.49
CA TYR A 348 -1.94 -8.99 -11.13
C TYR A 348 -2.56 -9.08 -12.53
N GLU A 349 -3.83 -8.71 -12.68
CA GLU A 349 -4.53 -8.71 -13.97
C GLU A 349 -3.91 -7.74 -14.97
N ASP A 350 -3.52 -6.55 -14.52
CA ASP A 350 -2.87 -5.51 -15.33
C ASP A 350 -1.51 -5.97 -15.84
N VAL A 351 -0.66 -6.56 -14.97
CA VAL A 351 0.64 -7.11 -15.36
C VAL A 351 0.47 -8.24 -16.37
N MET A 352 -0.52 -9.11 -16.17
CA MET A 352 -0.79 -10.26 -17.05
C MET A 352 -1.59 -9.89 -18.30
N TRP A 353 -2.01 -8.63 -18.46
CA TRP A 353 -2.86 -8.21 -19.56
C TRP A 353 -2.16 -8.33 -20.93
N ASP A 354 -2.83 -9.00 -21.87
CA ASP A 354 -2.39 -9.08 -23.27
C ASP A 354 -3.38 -8.34 -24.21
N PRO A 355 -2.98 -7.19 -24.78
CA PRO A 355 -3.87 -6.40 -25.63
C PRO A 355 -4.22 -7.10 -26.95
N GLU A 356 -3.36 -7.95 -27.49
CA GLU A 356 -3.64 -8.67 -28.74
C GLU A 356 -4.59 -9.83 -28.49
N GLU A 357 -4.42 -10.54 -27.38
CA GLU A 357 -5.39 -11.55 -26.97
C GLU A 357 -6.75 -10.92 -26.65
N ALA A 358 -6.77 -9.76 -25.98
CA ALA A 358 -8.00 -9.01 -25.71
C ALA A 358 -8.71 -8.60 -27.01
N LYS A 359 -7.99 -8.05 -27.99
CA LYS A 359 -8.53 -7.71 -29.32
C LYS A 359 -9.10 -8.93 -30.03
N LYS A 360 -8.38 -10.07 -29.98
CA LYS A 360 -8.84 -11.33 -30.58
C LYS A 360 -10.13 -11.82 -29.93
N ARG A 361 -10.19 -11.87 -28.59
CA ARG A 361 -11.38 -12.27 -27.82
C ARG A 361 -12.57 -11.35 -28.11
N ALA A 362 -12.35 -10.04 -28.19
CA ALA A 362 -13.41 -9.07 -28.53
C ALA A 362 -13.98 -9.30 -29.94
N LYS A 363 -13.11 -9.56 -30.92
CA LYS A 363 -13.54 -9.88 -32.29
C LYS A 363 -14.32 -11.20 -32.35
N GLU A 364 -13.87 -12.23 -31.66
CA GLU A 364 -14.57 -13.52 -31.59
C GLU A 364 -15.94 -13.40 -30.90
N GLU A 365 -16.04 -12.58 -29.85
CA GLU A 365 -17.31 -12.32 -29.18
C GLU A 365 -18.28 -11.52 -30.07
N ASP A 366 -17.79 -10.53 -30.81
CA ASP A 366 -18.61 -9.79 -31.78
C ASP A 366 -19.08 -10.71 -32.92
N GLU A 367 -18.21 -11.56 -33.45
CA GLU A 367 -18.56 -12.59 -34.44
C GLU A 367 -19.61 -13.57 -33.89
N ARG A 368 -19.48 -13.99 -32.63
CA ARG A 368 -20.46 -14.87 -31.96
C ARG A 368 -21.80 -14.17 -31.78
N LYS A 369 -21.82 -12.94 -31.24
CA LYS A 369 -23.04 -12.14 -31.05
C LYS A 369 -23.73 -11.87 -32.39
N ASN A 370 -22.97 -11.57 -33.43
CA ASN A 370 -23.49 -11.39 -34.79
C ASN A 370 -24.10 -12.69 -35.33
N LYS A 371 -23.42 -13.84 -35.17
CA LYS A 371 -23.95 -15.15 -35.58
C LYS A 371 -25.23 -15.53 -34.83
N GLU A 372 -25.29 -15.30 -33.52
CA GLU A 372 -26.49 -15.54 -32.70
C GLU A 372 -27.63 -14.62 -33.13
N ALA A 373 -27.35 -13.34 -33.38
CA ALA A 373 -28.34 -12.39 -33.88
C ALA A 373 -28.85 -12.74 -35.29
N LEU A 374 -27.98 -13.22 -36.18
CA LEU A 374 -28.37 -13.75 -37.49
C LEU A 374 -29.23 -15.00 -37.33
N ALA A 375 -28.82 -15.97 -36.52
CA ALA A 375 -29.59 -17.18 -36.26
C ALA A 375 -30.98 -16.85 -35.70
N ALA A 376 -31.08 -15.90 -34.77
CA ALA A 376 -32.37 -15.42 -34.25
C ALA A 376 -33.23 -14.74 -35.32
N LYS A 377 -32.64 -13.92 -36.20
CA LYS A 377 -33.37 -13.29 -37.33
C LYS A 377 -33.89 -14.32 -38.34
N PHE A 378 -33.16 -15.40 -38.58
CA PHE A 378 -33.54 -16.46 -39.51
C PHE A 378 -34.34 -17.60 -38.87
N ALA A 379 -34.46 -17.64 -37.53
CA ALA A 379 -35.21 -18.68 -36.81
C ALA A 379 -36.71 -18.75 -37.20
N HIS A 380 -37.27 -17.65 -37.73
CA HIS A 380 -38.67 -17.61 -38.17
C HIS A 380 -38.88 -17.95 -39.66
N VAL A 381 -37.80 -18.10 -40.43
CA VAL A 381 -37.87 -18.50 -41.84
C VAL A 381 -38.04 -20.01 -41.91
N LYS A 382 -39.29 -20.48 -42.02
CA LYS A 382 -39.55 -21.86 -42.46
C LYS A 382 -39.15 -21.98 -43.93
N ASP A 383 -38.36 -23.00 -44.28
CA ASP A 383 -38.22 -23.42 -45.67
C ASP A 383 -39.61 -23.59 -46.25
N ASP A 384 -39.95 -22.79 -47.26
CA ASP A 384 -41.20 -22.90 -47.97
C ASP A 384 -41.10 -24.11 -48.91
N PRO A 385 -41.82 -25.22 -48.62
CA PRO A 385 -41.73 -26.44 -49.42
C PRO A 385 -42.31 -26.27 -50.84
N THR A 386 -42.88 -25.11 -51.17
CA THR A 386 -43.40 -24.79 -52.51
C THR A 386 -42.45 -23.95 -53.37
N LYS A 387 -41.27 -23.58 -52.86
CA LYS A 387 -40.27 -22.83 -53.63
C LYS A 387 -39.57 -23.78 -54.62
N PRO A 388 -39.69 -23.59 -55.95
CA PRO A 388 -39.02 -24.46 -56.91
C PRO A 388 -37.50 -24.34 -56.74
N ALA A 389 -36.81 -25.48 -56.70
CA ALA A 389 -35.36 -25.52 -56.66
C ALA A 389 -34.81 -24.77 -57.89
N VAL A 390 -33.99 -23.75 -57.65
CA VAL A 390 -33.30 -23.04 -58.72
C VAL A 390 -32.18 -23.96 -59.18
N GLU A 391 -32.33 -24.56 -60.36
CA GLU A 391 -31.22 -25.27 -61.00
C GLU A 391 -30.13 -24.25 -61.38
N LEU A 392 -28.90 -24.54 -60.93
CA LEU A 392 -27.69 -23.76 -61.19
C LEU A 392 -27.21 -23.94 -62.63
#